data_AF-A0A3A4UDV1-F1
#
_entry.id   AF-A0A3A4UDV1-F1
#
_cell.length_a   1.000
_cell.length_b   1.000
_cell.length_c   1.000
_cell.angle_alpha   90.00
_cell.angle_beta   90.00
_cell.angle_gamma   90.00
#
_symmetry.space_group_name_H-M   'P 1'
#
loop_
_entity.id
_entity.type
_entity.pdbx_description
1 polymer ?
#
loop_
_entity_poly.entity_id
_entity_poly.type
_entity_poly.pdbx_seq_one_letter_code
_entity_poly.pdbx_strand_id
1 'polypeptide(L)'
;MHWTYKGYSKEEDLCQGDIIAPSSALTKLFKEVHPHFTHNKYLGFLVLTQSCDLVRRQTLCKTTHVSLSVIRSLQDIISGSLKDRFGYLAPGVFAADMKPMVKPLFERVLNQNENALGLFYLHRDLDAGISEPCVALLRISISVRAGEHYDSLVDARCGRLSELFQPKLGWMVGNLYSRVGVPDWKEKSTDPDIEEKLLNQILSSTTSSSIRQEPLWIKTKVFNKIKKDYPDFEKLPLAEQEKLVQQYLPPPPKEIAIDQIATIIKKVYPTISDDVLKKIKSHLTNDESLNGHLKKWAKS
;
A
#
# COMPACT_ATOMS: atom_id res chain seq x y z
N MET A 1 -23.73 4.04 -20.04
CA MET A 1 -23.12 3.10 -19.07
C MET A 1 -21.58 3.04 -19.16
N HIS A 2 -20.90 3.29 -18.04
CA HIS A 2 -19.46 3.16 -17.81
C HIS A 2 -19.05 1.68 -17.73
N TRP A 3 -17.83 1.34 -18.17
CA TRP A 3 -17.31 -0.03 -18.31
C TRP A 3 -17.21 -0.86 -17.01
N THR A 4 -17.30 -0.18 -15.85
CA THR A 4 -17.43 -0.84 -14.53
C THR A 4 -18.78 -1.51 -14.34
N TYR A 5 -19.79 -1.14 -15.15
CA TYR A 5 -21.16 -1.62 -15.03
C TYR A 5 -21.58 -2.41 -16.26
N LYS A 6 -22.61 -3.24 -16.10
CA LYS A 6 -23.29 -3.91 -17.21
C LYS A 6 -24.80 -3.82 -17.05
N GLY A 7 -25.51 -3.92 -18.18
CA GLY A 7 -26.96 -4.08 -18.18
C GLY A 7 -27.39 -5.39 -17.52
N TYR A 8 -28.64 -5.45 -17.10
CA TYR A 8 -29.27 -6.62 -16.51
C TYR A 8 -30.76 -6.64 -16.87
N SER A 9 -31.35 -7.83 -16.96
CA SER A 9 -32.80 -8.00 -17.00
C SER A 9 -33.39 -8.06 -15.59
N LYS A 10 -34.62 -7.60 -15.40
CA LYS A 10 -35.27 -7.60 -14.07
C LYS A 10 -35.50 -9.01 -13.53
N GLU A 11 -35.65 -9.97 -14.44
CA GLU A 11 -35.90 -11.38 -14.15
C GLU A 11 -34.62 -12.12 -13.75
N GLU A 12 -33.43 -11.54 -14.01
CA GLU A 12 -32.17 -12.15 -13.63
C GLU A 12 -31.99 -12.21 -12.12
N ASP A 13 -31.43 -13.32 -11.65
CA ASP A 13 -31.03 -13.50 -10.26
C ASP A 13 -30.01 -12.44 -9.80
N LEU A 14 -29.91 -12.23 -8.50
CA LEU A 14 -28.89 -11.35 -7.93
C LEU A 14 -27.48 -11.86 -8.24
N CYS A 15 -26.55 -10.93 -8.42
CA CYS A 15 -25.13 -11.20 -8.57
C CYS A 15 -24.32 -10.43 -7.53
N GLN A 16 -23.11 -10.93 -7.24
CA GLN A 16 -22.12 -10.14 -6.52
C GLN A 16 -21.87 -8.84 -7.28
N GLY A 17 -21.91 -7.71 -6.57
CA GLY A 17 -21.80 -6.40 -7.19
C GLY A 17 -23.10 -5.83 -7.75
N ASP A 18 -24.26 -6.44 -7.48
CA ASP A 18 -25.53 -5.76 -7.72
C ASP A 18 -25.67 -4.54 -6.79
N ILE A 19 -26.16 -3.45 -7.36
CA ILE A 19 -26.39 -2.17 -6.68
C ILE A 19 -27.88 -2.10 -6.37
N ILE A 20 -28.19 -1.94 -5.09
CA ILE A 20 -29.54 -1.94 -4.54
C ILE A 20 -29.88 -0.52 -4.09
N ALA A 21 -30.95 0.04 -4.63
CA ALA A 21 -31.44 1.34 -4.21
C ALA A 21 -32.08 1.26 -2.80
N PRO A 22 -32.07 2.36 -2.02
CA PRO A 22 -32.76 2.44 -0.74
C PRO A 22 -34.29 2.52 -0.93
N SER A 23 -34.90 1.41 -1.38
CA SER A 23 -36.33 1.33 -1.65
C SER A 23 -37.16 1.43 -0.36
N SER A 24 -38.47 1.66 -0.50
CA SER A 24 -39.39 1.66 0.64
C SER A 24 -39.42 0.32 1.37
N ALA A 25 -39.38 -0.79 0.63
CA ALA A 25 -39.32 -2.15 1.18
C ALA A 25 -38.03 -2.36 1.99
N LEU A 26 -36.88 -1.97 1.44
CA LEU A 26 -35.59 -2.11 2.11
C LEU A 26 -35.48 -1.18 3.34
N THR A 27 -36.03 0.03 3.23
CA THR A 27 -36.10 0.97 4.35
C THR A 27 -36.96 0.42 5.48
N LYS A 28 -38.10 -0.22 5.17
CA LYS A 28 -38.94 -0.87 6.17
C LYS A 28 -38.18 -1.99 6.88
N LEU A 29 -37.49 -2.85 6.13
CA LEU A 29 -36.62 -3.89 6.68
C LEU A 29 -35.57 -3.30 7.66
N PHE A 30 -34.85 -2.26 7.24
CA PHE A 30 -33.85 -1.66 8.12
C PHE A 30 -34.43 -0.94 9.31
N LYS A 31 -35.62 -0.34 9.23
CA LYS A 31 -36.29 0.26 10.41
C LYS A 31 -36.54 -0.77 11.51
N GLU A 32 -36.78 -2.02 11.16
CA GLU A 32 -37.08 -3.08 12.13
C GLU A 32 -35.80 -3.65 12.76
N VAL A 33 -34.76 -3.89 11.94
CA VAL A 33 -33.58 -4.66 12.39
C VAL A 33 -32.35 -3.79 12.61
N HIS A 34 -32.15 -2.76 11.77
CA HIS A 34 -30.96 -1.92 11.79
C HIS A 34 -31.28 -0.45 11.46
N PRO A 35 -31.98 0.30 12.33
CA PRO A 35 -32.51 1.64 12.03
C PRO A 35 -31.44 2.63 11.56
N HIS A 36 -30.19 2.42 11.95
CA HIS A 36 -29.06 3.23 11.50
C HIS A 36 -28.98 3.33 9.97
N PHE A 37 -29.26 2.24 9.25
CA PHE A 37 -29.13 2.17 7.78
C PHE A 37 -30.27 2.84 7.01
N THR A 38 -31.24 3.44 7.70
CA THR A 38 -32.31 4.22 7.06
C THR A 38 -31.93 5.69 6.85
N HIS A 39 -30.73 6.10 7.30
CA HIS A 39 -30.27 7.48 7.16
C HIS A 39 -29.98 7.82 5.70
N ASN A 40 -30.36 9.02 5.27
CA ASN A 40 -30.16 9.53 3.90
C ASN A 40 -28.69 9.63 3.43
N LYS A 41 -27.72 9.38 4.32
CA LYS A 41 -26.28 9.38 3.98
C LYS A 41 -25.88 8.12 3.20
N TYR A 42 -26.73 7.10 3.23
CA TYR A 42 -26.58 5.86 2.50
C TYR A 42 -27.31 5.99 1.17
N LEU A 43 -26.53 6.03 0.10
CA LEU A 43 -27.04 6.26 -1.26
C LEU A 43 -27.53 4.97 -1.92
N GLY A 44 -27.17 3.82 -1.35
CA GLY A 44 -27.56 2.50 -1.80
C GLY A 44 -26.76 1.42 -1.07
N PHE A 45 -26.86 0.21 -1.59
CA PHE A 45 -26.19 -0.96 -1.05
C PHE A 45 -25.55 -1.78 -2.16
N LEU A 46 -24.44 -2.44 -1.88
CA LEU A 46 -23.72 -3.30 -2.82
C LEU A 46 -23.78 -4.75 -2.34
N VAL A 47 -24.25 -5.67 -3.18
CA VAL A 47 -24.29 -7.10 -2.87
C VAL A 47 -22.87 -7.66 -2.78
N LEU A 48 -22.51 -8.21 -1.62
CA LEU A 48 -21.21 -8.82 -1.36
C LEU A 48 -21.23 -10.34 -1.53
N THR A 49 -22.39 -11.00 -1.37
CA THR A 49 -22.51 -12.46 -1.51
C THR A 49 -22.09 -12.90 -2.92
N GLN A 50 -21.36 -14.01 -3.01
CA GLN A 50 -20.89 -14.55 -4.29
C GLN A 50 -22.05 -14.95 -5.20
N SER A 51 -21.94 -14.65 -6.50
CA SER A 51 -23.01 -14.89 -7.48
C SER A 51 -23.47 -16.35 -7.53
N CYS A 52 -22.55 -17.32 -7.37
CA CYS A 52 -22.88 -18.75 -7.40
C CYS A 52 -23.81 -19.20 -6.26
N ASP A 53 -23.83 -18.48 -5.13
CA ASP A 53 -24.71 -18.76 -4.00
C ASP A 53 -26.07 -18.03 -4.13
N LEU A 54 -26.18 -17.06 -5.04
CA LEU A 54 -27.37 -16.24 -5.28
C LEU A 54 -28.29 -16.79 -6.37
N VAL A 55 -27.83 -17.73 -7.19
CA VAL A 55 -28.65 -18.36 -8.24
C VAL A 55 -29.82 -19.11 -7.61
N ARG A 56 -31.04 -18.86 -8.09
CA ARG A 56 -32.26 -19.54 -7.64
C ARG A 56 -32.42 -20.89 -8.34
N ARG A 57 -32.61 -21.96 -7.57
CA ARG A 57 -33.00 -23.28 -8.07
C ARG A 57 -34.36 -23.60 -7.47
N GLN A 58 -35.38 -23.83 -8.31
CA GLN A 58 -36.74 -24.14 -7.84
C GLN A 58 -37.26 -23.11 -6.82
N THR A 59 -37.13 -21.81 -7.13
CA THR A 59 -37.55 -20.62 -6.35
C THR A 59 -36.62 -20.10 -5.26
N LEU A 60 -35.72 -20.90 -4.68
CA LEU A 60 -34.83 -20.46 -3.60
C LEU A 60 -33.37 -20.42 -4.06
N CYS A 61 -32.61 -19.44 -3.57
CA CYS A 61 -31.15 -19.44 -3.71
C CYS A 61 -30.48 -20.34 -2.67
N LYS A 62 -29.23 -20.72 -2.92
CA LYS A 62 -28.46 -21.61 -2.03
C LYS A 62 -28.13 -20.96 -0.69
N THR A 63 -27.82 -19.67 -0.68
CA THR A 63 -27.50 -18.96 0.57
C THR A 63 -28.75 -18.72 1.42
N THR A 64 -28.60 -18.82 2.73
CA THR A 64 -29.64 -18.40 3.69
C THR A 64 -29.66 -16.89 3.89
N HIS A 65 -28.53 -16.22 3.63
CA HIS A 65 -28.37 -14.79 3.85
C HIS A 65 -27.64 -14.10 2.68
N VAL A 66 -28.11 -12.91 2.34
CA VAL A 66 -27.44 -12.01 1.39
C VAL A 66 -26.70 -10.96 2.21
N SER A 67 -25.40 -10.80 1.93
CA SER A 67 -24.55 -9.79 2.56
C SER A 67 -24.53 -8.54 1.70
N LEU A 68 -24.75 -7.39 2.31
CA LEU A 68 -24.78 -6.07 1.68
C LEU A 68 -23.73 -5.16 2.31
N SER A 69 -23.04 -4.37 1.49
CA SER A 69 -22.26 -3.23 1.96
C SER A 69 -23.03 -1.94 1.73
N VAL A 70 -22.80 -0.94 2.59
CA VAL A 70 -23.37 0.40 2.40
C VAL A 70 -22.59 1.21 1.37
N ILE A 71 -23.31 1.95 0.53
CA ILE A 71 -22.74 2.89 -0.43
C ILE A 71 -22.89 4.31 0.10
N ARG A 72 -21.80 5.10 0.09
CA ARG A 72 -21.79 6.51 0.48
C ARG A 72 -21.02 7.36 -0.53
N SER A 73 -21.27 8.67 -0.54
CA SER A 73 -20.50 9.62 -1.33
C SER A 73 -19.00 9.52 -0.97
N LEU A 74 -18.13 9.49 -1.97
CA LEU A 74 -16.69 9.51 -1.76
C LEU A 74 -16.27 10.80 -1.04
N GLN A 75 -16.94 11.92 -1.32
CA GLN A 75 -16.63 13.22 -0.72
C GLN A 75 -16.84 13.21 0.80
N ASP A 76 -17.88 12.54 1.27
CA ASP A 76 -18.18 12.40 2.71
C ASP A 76 -17.15 11.53 3.44
N ILE A 77 -16.64 10.49 2.75
CA ILE A 77 -15.79 9.46 3.37
C ILE A 77 -14.32 9.85 3.33
N ILE A 78 -13.89 10.57 2.30
CA ILE A 78 -12.48 10.79 2.07
C ILE A 78 -11.86 11.66 3.17
N SER A 79 -12.54 12.71 3.65
CA SER A 79 -11.98 13.59 4.68
C SER A 79 -11.67 12.84 5.97
N GLY A 80 -12.54 11.91 6.37
CA GLY A 80 -12.28 11.01 7.50
C GLY A 80 -11.12 10.05 7.21
N SER A 81 -11.09 9.46 6.01
CA SER A 81 -10.02 8.54 5.61
C SER A 81 -8.64 9.21 5.55
N LEU A 82 -8.57 10.47 5.12
CA LEU A 82 -7.34 11.27 5.09
C LEU A 82 -6.91 11.66 6.50
N LYS A 83 -7.85 12.06 7.36
CA LYS A 83 -7.58 12.33 8.78
C LYS A 83 -6.92 11.13 9.44
N ASP A 84 -7.49 9.94 9.29
CA ASP A 84 -7.00 8.75 9.98
C ASP A 84 -5.60 8.33 9.50
N ARG A 85 -5.25 8.64 8.26
CA ARG A 85 -3.97 8.23 7.65
C ARG A 85 -2.87 9.29 7.73
N PHE A 86 -3.21 10.56 7.57
CA PHE A 86 -2.26 11.67 7.45
C PHE A 86 -2.41 12.72 8.54
N GLY A 87 -3.47 12.65 9.35
CA GLY A 87 -3.87 13.73 10.24
C GLY A 87 -4.52 14.90 9.49
N TYR A 88 -4.90 15.91 10.25
CA TYR A 88 -5.28 17.22 9.74
C TYR A 88 -4.73 18.31 10.66
N LEU A 89 -4.69 19.56 10.19
CA LEU A 89 -4.34 20.72 11.03
C LEU A 89 -5.55 21.20 11.85
N ALA A 90 -6.73 21.14 11.24
CA ALA A 90 -8.04 21.36 11.86
C ALA A 90 -9.10 20.54 11.09
N PRO A 91 -10.33 20.35 11.62
CA PRO A 91 -11.36 19.61 10.90
C PRO A 91 -11.57 20.11 9.46
N GLY A 92 -11.27 19.27 8.48
CA GLY A 92 -11.35 19.60 7.05
C GLY A 92 -10.16 20.40 6.49
N VAL A 93 -9.17 20.76 7.31
CA VAL A 93 -8.00 21.56 6.91
C VAL A 93 -6.75 20.68 6.90
N PHE A 94 -6.22 20.43 5.71
CA PHE A 94 -5.05 19.59 5.48
C PHE A 94 -3.86 20.44 5.04
N ALA A 95 -2.66 20.09 5.51
CA ALA A 95 -1.42 20.72 5.07
C ALA A 95 -1.21 20.52 3.55
N ALA A 96 -0.81 21.58 2.85
CA ALA A 96 -0.75 21.61 1.38
C ALA A 96 0.34 20.67 0.81
N ASP A 97 1.41 20.48 1.57
CA ASP A 97 2.52 19.56 1.30
C ASP A 97 2.12 18.08 1.33
N MET A 98 0.93 17.74 1.84
CA MET A 98 0.38 16.38 1.78
C MET A 98 -0.27 16.06 0.43
N LYS A 99 -0.65 17.07 -0.38
CA LYS A 99 -1.30 16.83 -1.70
C LYS A 99 -0.55 15.82 -2.59
N PRO A 100 0.80 15.84 -2.69
CA PRO A 100 1.56 14.85 -3.43
C PRO A 100 1.39 13.40 -2.92
N MET A 101 1.11 13.20 -1.63
CA MET A 101 0.86 11.88 -1.03
C MET A 101 -0.59 11.43 -1.22
N VAL A 102 -1.52 12.37 -1.24
CA VAL A 102 -2.96 12.11 -1.43
C VAL A 102 -3.28 11.64 -2.84
N LYS A 103 -2.65 12.23 -3.87
CA LYS A 103 -2.93 11.87 -5.26
C LYS A 103 -2.69 10.37 -5.55
N PRO A 104 -1.53 9.77 -5.22
CA PRO A 104 -1.32 8.33 -5.39
C PRO A 104 -2.31 7.46 -4.61
N LEU A 105 -2.73 7.90 -3.42
CA LEU A 105 -3.76 7.19 -2.66
C LEU A 105 -5.09 7.13 -3.43
N PHE A 106 -5.54 8.27 -3.94
CA PHE A 106 -6.75 8.35 -4.75
C PHE A 106 -6.64 7.54 -6.03
N GLU A 107 -5.50 7.60 -6.73
CA GLU A 107 -5.25 6.76 -7.90
C GLU A 107 -5.41 5.27 -7.55
N ARG A 108 -4.89 4.83 -6.39
CA ARG A 108 -5.10 3.44 -5.95
C ARG A 108 -6.55 3.15 -5.58
N VAL A 109 -7.27 4.07 -4.94
CA VAL A 109 -8.71 3.89 -4.63
C VAL A 109 -9.54 3.77 -5.90
N LEU A 110 -9.38 4.71 -6.84
CA LEU A 110 -10.12 4.74 -8.11
C LEU A 110 -9.85 3.50 -8.97
N ASN A 111 -8.61 2.98 -8.93
CA ASN A 111 -8.20 1.77 -9.62
C ASN A 111 -8.40 0.47 -8.80
N GLN A 112 -9.12 0.52 -7.67
CA GLN A 112 -9.42 -0.66 -6.82
C GLN A 112 -8.17 -1.40 -6.30
N ASN A 113 -7.11 -0.66 -5.99
CA ASN A 113 -5.81 -1.18 -5.53
C ASN A 113 -5.49 -0.81 -4.07
N GLU A 114 -6.37 -0.08 -3.38
CA GLU A 114 -6.21 0.29 -1.96
C GLU A 114 -7.11 -0.57 -1.04
N ASN A 115 -6.80 -1.87 -0.94
CA ASN A 115 -7.58 -2.81 -0.12
C ASN A 115 -7.61 -2.44 1.36
N ALA A 116 -6.53 -1.83 1.87
CA ALA A 116 -6.38 -1.53 3.30
C ALA A 116 -7.44 -0.55 3.82
N LEU A 117 -8.03 0.29 2.97
CA LEU A 117 -9.12 1.18 3.36
C LEU A 117 -10.49 0.48 3.38
N GLY A 118 -10.62 -0.71 2.79
CA GLY A 118 -11.89 -1.40 2.67
C GLY A 118 -12.94 -0.59 1.91
N LEU A 119 -12.50 0.20 0.93
CA LEU A 119 -13.33 1.01 0.04
C LEU A 119 -13.35 0.36 -1.34
N PHE A 120 -14.53 0.21 -1.91
CA PHE A 120 -14.69 -0.16 -3.31
C PHE A 120 -15.28 1.02 -4.07
N TYR A 121 -14.53 1.58 -5.02
CA TYR A 121 -14.96 2.76 -5.76
C TYR A 121 -16.11 2.45 -6.74
N LEU A 122 -17.09 3.36 -6.82
CA LEU A 122 -18.20 3.31 -7.76
C LEU A 122 -18.24 4.63 -8.54
N HIS A 123 -18.01 4.53 -9.85
CA HIS A 123 -18.01 5.69 -10.73
C HIS A 123 -19.43 6.23 -10.95
N ARG A 124 -19.55 7.56 -11.08
CA ARG A 124 -20.84 8.20 -11.38
C ARG A 124 -21.41 7.68 -12.69
N ASP A 125 -22.58 7.07 -12.63
CA ASP A 125 -23.32 6.59 -13.78
C ASP A 125 -24.81 6.45 -13.42
N LEU A 126 -25.64 7.31 -14.01
CA LEU A 126 -27.08 7.33 -13.73
C LEU A 126 -27.77 6.06 -14.19
N ASP A 127 -27.27 5.41 -15.25
CA ASP A 127 -27.83 4.15 -15.76
C ASP A 127 -27.64 3.00 -14.76
N ALA A 128 -26.62 3.10 -13.90
CA ALA A 128 -26.32 2.13 -12.84
C ALA A 128 -26.86 2.56 -11.46
N GLY A 129 -27.65 3.65 -11.41
CA GLY A 129 -28.20 4.19 -10.17
C GLY A 129 -27.19 4.94 -9.28
N ILE A 130 -26.04 5.35 -9.83
CA ILE A 130 -24.99 6.07 -9.09
C ILE A 130 -24.96 7.55 -9.53
N SER A 131 -25.52 8.43 -8.72
CA SER A 131 -25.67 9.86 -9.03
C SER A 131 -24.38 10.68 -8.91
N GLU A 132 -23.45 10.22 -8.08
CA GLU A 132 -22.18 10.90 -7.77
C GLU A 132 -21.05 9.87 -7.52
N PRO A 133 -19.77 10.28 -7.53
CA PRO A 133 -18.67 9.39 -7.16
C PRO A 133 -18.88 8.81 -5.76
N CYS A 134 -18.99 7.49 -5.69
CA CYS A 134 -19.35 6.78 -4.47
C CYS A 134 -18.26 5.77 -4.07
N VAL A 135 -18.35 5.28 -2.84
CA VAL A 135 -17.62 4.12 -2.36
C VAL A 135 -18.55 3.18 -1.60
N ALA A 136 -18.41 1.88 -1.82
CA ALA A 136 -18.96 0.88 -0.92
C ALA A 136 -17.97 0.63 0.24
N LEU A 137 -18.49 0.65 1.48
CA LEU A 137 -17.71 0.46 2.70
C LEU A 137 -17.67 -1.03 3.06
N LEU A 138 -16.70 -1.77 2.52
CA LEU A 138 -16.64 -3.23 2.60
C LEU A 138 -16.50 -3.79 4.03
N ARG A 139 -16.06 -2.94 4.98
CA ARG A 139 -16.00 -3.26 6.41
C ARG A 139 -17.34 -3.21 7.13
N ILE A 140 -18.35 -2.61 6.50
CA ILE A 140 -19.71 -2.55 7.00
C ILE A 140 -20.52 -3.55 6.18
N SER A 141 -20.77 -4.71 6.77
CA SER A 141 -21.57 -5.78 6.16
C SER A 141 -22.89 -5.92 6.92
N ILE A 142 -23.99 -5.92 6.17
CA ILE A 142 -25.35 -6.10 6.65
C ILE A 142 -25.84 -7.43 6.09
N SER A 143 -26.28 -8.33 6.96
CA SER A 143 -26.81 -9.62 6.57
C SER A 143 -28.32 -9.57 6.55
N VAL A 144 -28.94 -9.90 5.42
CA VAL A 144 -30.40 -9.98 5.27
C VAL A 144 -30.81 -11.39 4.89
N ARG A 145 -31.93 -11.88 5.42
CA ARG A 145 -32.42 -13.23 5.15
C ARG A 145 -32.88 -13.38 3.71
N ALA A 146 -32.30 -14.33 2.99
CA ALA A 146 -32.62 -14.53 1.58
C ALA A 146 -34.07 -15.00 1.40
N GLY A 147 -34.52 -15.97 2.20
CA GLY A 147 -35.88 -16.50 2.10
C GLY A 147 -37.01 -15.48 2.34
N GLU A 148 -36.70 -14.36 3.00
CA GLU A 148 -37.69 -13.33 3.33
C GLU A 148 -37.54 -12.07 2.46
N HIS A 149 -36.34 -11.77 1.96
CA HIS A 149 -36.04 -10.45 1.38
C HIS A 149 -35.45 -10.49 -0.02
N TYR A 150 -35.17 -11.67 -0.58
CA TYR A 150 -34.49 -11.78 -1.88
C TYR A 150 -35.22 -11.03 -3.00
N ASP A 151 -36.54 -11.22 -3.13
CA ASP A 151 -37.31 -10.55 -4.19
C ASP A 151 -37.35 -9.03 -3.99
N SER A 152 -37.41 -8.55 -2.75
CA SER A 152 -37.30 -7.11 -2.45
C SER A 152 -35.95 -6.52 -2.85
N LEU A 153 -34.87 -7.30 -2.79
CA LEU A 153 -33.56 -6.89 -3.28
C LEU A 153 -33.51 -6.90 -4.81
N VAL A 154 -34.07 -7.91 -5.47
CA VAL A 154 -34.17 -7.97 -6.94
C VAL A 154 -34.94 -6.77 -7.48
N ASP A 155 -36.09 -6.47 -6.88
CA ASP A 155 -36.93 -5.34 -7.28
C ASP A 155 -36.25 -3.99 -7.06
N ALA A 156 -35.44 -3.88 -6.00
CA ALA A 156 -34.69 -2.67 -5.68
C ALA A 156 -33.34 -2.56 -6.43
N ARG A 157 -32.95 -3.57 -7.23
CA ARG A 157 -31.73 -3.52 -8.03
C ARG A 157 -31.83 -2.41 -9.07
N CYS A 158 -30.85 -1.51 -9.05
CA CYS A 158 -30.73 -0.38 -9.99
C CYS A 158 -29.46 -0.42 -10.84
N GLY A 159 -28.52 -1.31 -10.54
CA GLY A 159 -27.27 -1.44 -11.28
C GLY A 159 -26.57 -2.76 -11.01
N ARG A 160 -25.57 -3.07 -11.83
CA ARG A 160 -24.78 -4.30 -11.73
C ARG A 160 -23.35 -4.05 -12.16
N LEU A 161 -22.38 -4.53 -11.36
CA LEU A 161 -20.97 -4.53 -11.77
C LEU A 161 -20.74 -5.45 -12.97
N SER A 162 -19.84 -5.04 -13.87
CA SER A 162 -19.39 -5.86 -14.98
C SER A 162 -18.56 -7.05 -14.52
N GLU A 163 -18.43 -8.05 -15.39
CA GLU A 163 -17.88 -9.37 -15.05
C GLU A 163 -16.42 -9.34 -14.59
N LEU A 164 -15.67 -8.30 -14.95
CA LEU A 164 -14.31 -8.10 -14.47
C LEU A 164 -14.27 -7.54 -13.04
N PHE A 165 -15.28 -6.77 -12.64
CA PHE A 165 -15.34 -6.12 -11.33
C PHE A 165 -15.98 -6.97 -10.24
N GLN A 166 -16.88 -7.89 -10.60
CA GLN A 166 -17.45 -8.84 -9.63
C GLN A 166 -16.36 -9.68 -8.92
N PRO A 167 -15.46 -10.40 -9.62
CA PRO A 167 -14.40 -11.16 -8.96
C PRO A 167 -13.39 -10.26 -8.25
N LYS A 168 -13.13 -9.05 -8.76
CA LYS A 168 -12.30 -8.06 -8.07
C LYS A 168 -12.90 -7.66 -6.72
N LEU A 169 -14.21 -7.40 -6.67
CA LEU A 169 -14.94 -7.15 -5.42
C LEU A 169 -14.80 -8.33 -4.46
N GLY A 170 -15.06 -9.56 -4.94
CA GLY A 170 -14.89 -10.77 -4.14
C GLY A 170 -13.48 -10.92 -3.58
N TRP A 171 -12.45 -10.65 -4.39
CA TRP A 171 -11.05 -10.66 -3.94
C TRP A 171 -10.76 -9.58 -2.89
N MET A 172 -11.28 -8.36 -3.06
CA MET A 172 -11.10 -7.28 -2.07
C MET A 172 -11.76 -7.63 -0.72
N VAL A 173 -12.98 -8.17 -0.75
CA VAL A 173 -13.67 -8.65 0.46
C VAL A 173 -12.88 -9.78 1.13
N GLY A 174 -12.40 -10.75 0.35
CA GLY A 174 -11.54 -11.83 0.86
C GLY A 174 -10.28 -11.31 1.57
N ASN A 175 -9.59 -10.31 1.02
CA ASN A 175 -8.40 -9.74 1.65
C ASN A 175 -8.67 -8.98 2.96
N LEU A 176 -9.91 -8.56 3.21
CA LEU A 176 -10.29 -7.90 4.46
C LEU A 176 -10.53 -8.89 5.59
N TYR A 177 -11.16 -10.03 5.30
CA TYR A 177 -11.63 -10.97 6.32
C TYR A 177 -10.87 -12.30 6.38
N SER A 178 -10.15 -12.68 5.31
CA SER A 178 -9.38 -13.94 5.23
C SER A 178 -7.90 -13.75 5.54
N ARG A 179 -7.54 -12.76 6.37
CA ARG A 179 -6.16 -12.60 6.86
C ARG A 179 -5.89 -13.67 7.90
N VAL A 180 -5.24 -14.75 7.49
CA VAL A 180 -4.67 -15.71 8.43
C VAL A 180 -3.42 -15.06 9.03
N GLY A 181 -3.51 -14.65 10.30
CA GLY A 181 -2.34 -14.20 11.05
C GLY A 181 -1.44 -15.41 11.30
N VAL A 182 -0.34 -15.50 10.56
CA VAL A 182 0.76 -16.40 10.89
C VAL A 182 1.70 -15.59 11.77
N PRO A 183 2.09 -16.09 12.96
CA PRO A 183 3.01 -15.36 13.82
C PRO A 183 4.34 -15.14 13.09
N ASP A 184 4.85 -13.91 13.16
CA ASP A 184 6.17 -13.58 12.65
C ASP A 184 7.25 -14.25 13.51
N TRP A 185 8.44 -14.46 12.96
CA TRP A 185 9.47 -15.25 13.65
C TRP A 185 9.95 -14.55 14.93
N LYS A 186 10.02 -13.22 14.90
CA LYS A 186 10.23 -12.35 16.07
C LYS A 186 9.21 -12.54 17.20
N GLU A 187 7.97 -12.91 16.91
CA GLU A 187 6.93 -13.09 17.92
C GLU A 187 7.05 -14.43 18.65
N LYS A 188 7.73 -15.41 18.04
CA LYS A 188 7.92 -16.77 18.57
C LYS A 188 9.33 -17.02 19.11
N SER A 189 10.30 -16.23 18.69
CA SER A 189 11.70 -16.38 19.08
C SER A 189 11.97 -15.71 20.43
N THR A 190 12.71 -16.40 21.30
CA THR A 190 13.30 -15.79 22.52
C THR A 190 14.49 -14.90 22.20
N ASP A 191 15.02 -14.99 20.98
CA ASP A 191 16.11 -14.18 20.46
C ASP A 191 15.54 -13.07 19.55
N PRO A 192 15.58 -11.79 19.97
CA PRO A 192 15.02 -10.67 19.21
C PRO A 192 15.72 -10.44 17.87
N ASP A 193 16.95 -10.95 17.72
CA ASP A 193 17.80 -10.74 16.55
C ASP A 193 17.80 -11.96 15.61
N ILE A 194 16.96 -12.98 15.85
CA ILE A 194 17.02 -14.24 15.08
C ILE A 194 16.84 -14.06 13.58
N GLU A 195 15.97 -13.12 13.18
CA GLU A 195 15.75 -12.79 11.76
C GLU A 195 16.97 -12.13 11.15
N GLU A 196 17.62 -11.21 11.87
CA GLU A 196 18.82 -10.54 11.41
C GLU A 196 20.00 -11.52 11.34
N LYS A 197 20.12 -12.43 12.31
CA LYS A 197 21.11 -13.51 12.32
C LYS A 197 20.90 -14.48 11.16
N LEU A 198 19.67 -14.91 10.91
CA LEU A 198 19.37 -15.79 9.77
C LEU A 198 19.60 -15.05 8.45
N LEU A 199 19.16 -13.81 8.34
CA LEU A 199 19.38 -13.01 7.14
C LEU A 199 20.88 -12.87 6.87
N ASN A 200 21.66 -12.52 7.88
CA ASN A 200 23.11 -12.46 7.78
C ASN A 200 23.69 -13.82 7.43
N GLN A 201 23.23 -14.92 8.04
CA GLN A 201 23.67 -16.26 7.68
C GLN A 201 23.35 -16.61 6.23
N ILE A 202 22.15 -16.33 5.72
CA ILE A 202 21.78 -16.59 4.32
C ILE A 202 22.61 -15.73 3.37
N LEU A 203 22.88 -14.48 3.75
CA LEU A 203 23.65 -13.54 2.95
C LEU A 203 25.17 -13.75 3.05
N SER A 204 25.67 -14.45 4.08
CA SER A 204 27.10 -14.71 4.35
C SER A 204 27.49 -16.20 4.38
N SER A 205 26.57 -17.13 4.14
CA SER A 205 26.85 -18.56 4.16
C SER A 205 27.56 -19.00 2.89
N THR A 206 28.87 -18.78 2.82
CA THR A 206 29.75 -19.57 1.97
C THR A 206 31.13 -19.79 2.59
N THR A 207 31.20 -20.40 3.76
CA THR A 207 32.43 -21.07 4.18
C THR A 207 32.44 -22.51 3.67
N SER A 208 33.37 -22.74 2.74
CA SER A 208 33.97 -24.05 2.45
C SER A 208 33.10 -25.01 1.62
N SER A 209 32.94 -24.71 0.33
CA SER A 209 32.92 -25.63 -0.83
C SER A 209 31.96 -25.12 -1.91
N SER A 210 32.51 -24.46 -2.92
CA SER A 210 32.04 -24.41 -4.32
C SER A 210 30.57 -24.01 -4.60
N ILE A 211 30.39 -22.79 -5.16
CA ILE A 211 29.46 -22.36 -6.25
C ILE A 211 28.64 -21.08 -5.99
N ARG A 212 28.42 -20.62 -4.75
CA ARG A 212 27.68 -19.35 -4.53
C ARG A 212 28.58 -18.26 -3.94
N GLN A 213 29.05 -17.36 -4.80
CA GLN A 213 29.72 -16.12 -4.38
C GLN A 213 28.69 -15.18 -3.74
N GLU A 214 29.08 -14.48 -2.67
CA GLU A 214 28.21 -13.52 -1.97
C GLU A 214 27.69 -12.45 -2.93
N PRO A 215 26.46 -11.94 -2.72
CA PRO A 215 25.94 -10.84 -3.52
C PRO A 215 26.79 -9.58 -3.35
N LEU A 216 27.29 -9.02 -4.46
CA LEU A 216 28.02 -7.75 -4.48
C LEU A 216 27.03 -6.58 -4.38
N TRP A 217 26.92 -5.98 -3.20
CA TRP A 217 26.04 -4.85 -2.95
C TRP A 217 26.73 -3.52 -3.27
N ILE A 218 26.22 -2.80 -4.28
CA ILE A 218 26.75 -1.49 -4.68
C ILE A 218 25.65 -0.44 -4.83
N LYS A 219 25.98 0.81 -4.46
CA LYS A 219 25.06 1.94 -4.65
C LYS A 219 24.89 2.23 -6.14
N THR A 220 23.66 2.52 -6.59
CA THR A 220 23.34 2.81 -7.99
C THR A 220 24.22 3.91 -8.60
N LYS A 221 24.58 4.93 -7.81
CA LYS A 221 25.49 6.01 -8.25
C LYS A 221 26.90 5.51 -8.58
N VAL A 222 27.41 4.54 -7.83
CA VAL A 222 28.73 3.92 -8.05
C VAL A 222 28.65 3.03 -9.29
N PHE A 223 27.61 2.20 -9.39
CA PHE A 223 27.37 1.35 -10.56
C PHE A 223 27.30 2.15 -11.87
N ASN A 224 26.56 3.26 -11.89
CA ASN A 224 26.43 4.08 -13.10
C ASN A 224 27.74 4.73 -13.55
N LYS A 225 28.66 5.04 -12.61
CA LYS A 225 30.00 5.51 -12.94
C LYS A 225 30.82 4.38 -13.55
N ILE A 226 30.83 3.22 -12.91
CA ILE A 226 31.54 2.04 -13.42
C ILE A 226 31.03 1.68 -14.81
N LYS A 227 29.71 1.65 -15.04
CA LYS A 227 29.11 1.31 -16.34
C LYS A 227 29.42 2.32 -17.44
N LYS A 228 29.68 3.59 -17.08
CA LYS A 228 30.10 4.62 -18.03
C LYS A 228 31.53 4.35 -18.52
N ASP A 229 32.42 3.99 -17.60
CA ASP A 229 33.84 3.80 -17.88
C ASP A 229 34.15 2.36 -18.34
N TYR A 230 33.28 1.41 -17.99
CA TYR A 230 33.30 -0.02 -18.36
C TYR A 230 31.89 -0.49 -18.79
N PRO A 231 31.48 -0.23 -20.04
CA PRO A 231 30.16 -0.60 -20.55
C PRO A 231 29.83 -2.10 -20.45
N ASP A 232 30.86 -2.95 -20.54
CA ASP A 232 30.76 -4.41 -20.45
C ASP A 232 31.03 -4.96 -19.03
N PHE A 233 30.91 -4.13 -17.98
CA PHE A 233 31.13 -4.53 -16.58
C PHE A 233 30.45 -5.85 -16.20
N GLU A 234 29.21 -6.06 -16.67
CA GLU A 234 28.39 -7.24 -16.40
C GLU A 234 28.98 -8.55 -16.98
N LYS A 235 29.86 -8.45 -17.98
CA LYS A 235 30.52 -9.58 -18.63
C LYS A 235 31.86 -9.95 -17.98
N LEU A 236 32.36 -9.13 -17.07
CA LEU A 236 33.62 -9.39 -16.37
C LEU A 236 33.46 -10.51 -15.34
N PRO A 237 34.52 -11.29 -15.05
CA PRO A 237 34.53 -12.19 -13.91
C PRO A 237 34.22 -11.46 -12.60
N LEU A 238 33.49 -12.08 -11.68
CA LEU A 238 33.07 -11.40 -10.44
C LEU A 238 34.27 -10.85 -9.63
N ALA A 239 35.39 -11.58 -9.59
CA ALA A 239 36.61 -11.12 -8.91
C ALA A 239 37.18 -9.81 -9.51
N GLU A 240 36.95 -9.57 -10.81
CA GLU A 240 37.33 -8.32 -11.48
C GLU A 240 36.28 -7.24 -11.24
N GLN A 241 34.99 -7.61 -11.23
CA GLN A 241 33.91 -6.70 -10.86
C GLN A 241 34.11 -6.15 -9.44
N GLU A 242 34.47 -7.00 -8.48
CA GLU A 242 34.77 -6.62 -7.09
C GLU A 242 35.95 -5.63 -7.01
N LYS A 243 37.05 -5.92 -7.70
CA LYS A 243 38.22 -5.02 -7.75
C LYS A 243 37.87 -3.66 -8.35
N LEU A 244 37.08 -3.63 -9.42
CA LEU A 244 36.62 -2.40 -10.04
C LEU A 244 35.69 -1.63 -9.11
N VAL A 245 34.76 -2.31 -8.45
CA VAL A 245 33.87 -1.66 -7.47
C VAL A 245 34.68 -0.95 -6.39
N GLN A 246 35.70 -1.61 -5.83
CA GLN A 246 36.56 -1.01 -4.80
C GLN A 246 37.26 0.28 -5.27
N GLN A 247 37.63 0.37 -6.54
CA GLN A 247 38.27 1.58 -7.11
C GLN A 247 37.29 2.76 -7.24
N TYR A 248 36.00 2.48 -7.39
CA TYR A 248 34.96 3.50 -7.59
C TYR A 248 34.17 3.82 -6.32
N LEU A 249 34.43 3.10 -5.22
CA LEU A 249 33.86 3.45 -3.94
C LEU A 249 34.34 4.85 -3.53
N PRO A 250 33.43 5.76 -3.16
CA PRO A 250 33.84 7.05 -2.65
C PRO A 250 34.65 6.83 -1.37
N PRO A 251 35.67 7.67 -1.11
CA PRO A 251 36.36 7.65 0.16
C PRO A 251 35.34 7.79 1.31
N PRO A 252 35.58 7.15 2.47
CA PRO A 252 34.71 7.24 3.62
C PRO A 252 34.30 8.70 3.90
N PRO A 253 33.03 8.98 4.29
CA PRO A 253 32.56 10.33 4.56
C PRO A 253 33.46 11.13 5.52
N LYS A 254 34.13 10.41 6.44
CA LYS A 254 35.12 10.96 7.36
C LYS A 254 36.33 11.54 6.63
N GLU A 255 36.89 10.81 5.68
CA GLU A 255 38.05 11.28 4.90
C GLU A 255 37.67 12.50 4.06
N ILE A 256 36.48 12.50 3.45
CA ILE A 256 35.94 13.65 2.73
C ILE A 256 35.81 14.87 3.66
N ALA A 257 35.28 14.69 4.86
CA ALA A 257 35.13 15.77 5.84
C ALA A 257 36.49 16.31 6.32
N ILE A 258 37.45 15.43 6.61
CA ILE A 258 38.81 15.81 7.03
C ILE A 258 39.53 16.58 5.92
N ASP A 259 39.38 16.15 4.66
CA ASP A 259 39.95 16.86 3.52
C ASP A 259 39.32 18.24 3.31
N GLN A 260 38.00 18.36 3.44
CA GLN A 260 37.31 19.65 3.39
C GLN A 260 37.76 20.59 4.51
N ILE A 261 37.89 20.08 5.74
CA ILE A 261 38.41 20.86 6.88
C ILE A 261 39.82 21.36 6.57
N ALA A 262 40.70 20.50 6.06
CA ALA A 262 42.05 20.87 5.69
C ALA A 262 42.09 21.94 4.59
N THR A 263 41.22 21.84 3.57
CA THR A 263 41.09 22.87 2.52
C THR A 263 40.62 24.22 3.09
N ILE A 264 39.63 24.21 3.99
CA ILE A 264 39.14 25.44 4.64
C ILE A 264 40.24 26.08 5.48
N ILE A 265 40.97 25.29 6.27
CA ILE A 265 42.10 25.78 7.08
C ILE A 265 43.16 26.44 6.19
N LYS A 266 43.54 25.81 5.08
CA LYS A 266 44.53 26.36 4.14
C LYS A 266 44.03 27.65 3.47
N LYS A 267 42.72 27.77 3.25
CA LYS A 267 42.10 28.98 2.68
C LYS A 267 42.08 30.14 3.68
N VAL A 268 41.80 29.87 4.96
CA VAL A 268 41.75 30.88 6.02
C VAL A 268 43.14 31.28 6.49
N TYR A 269 44.10 30.36 6.47
CA TYR A 269 45.50 30.61 6.86
C TYR A 269 46.47 30.12 5.77
N PRO A 270 46.66 30.90 4.70
CA PRO A 270 47.45 30.48 3.52
C PRO A 270 48.93 30.18 3.81
N THR A 271 49.48 30.75 4.88
CA THR A 271 50.87 30.58 5.29
C THR A 271 51.10 29.34 6.16
N ILE A 272 50.08 28.51 6.38
CA ILE A 272 50.24 27.24 7.12
C ILE A 272 51.16 26.30 6.33
N SER A 273 52.13 25.68 7.00
CA SER A 273 52.98 24.68 6.35
C SER A 273 52.22 23.37 6.12
N ASP A 274 52.56 22.67 5.04
CA ASP A 274 51.92 21.40 4.70
C ASP A 274 52.17 20.32 5.76
N ASP A 275 53.27 20.40 6.51
CA ASP A 275 53.55 19.50 7.64
C ASP A 275 52.60 19.70 8.82
N VAL A 276 52.20 20.94 9.09
CA VAL A 276 51.19 21.24 10.13
C VAL A 276 49.81 20.76 9.67
N LEU A 277 49.46 20.95 8.40
CA LEU A 277 48.22 20.40 7.82
C LEU A 277 48.16 18.87 7.92
N LYS A 278 49.27 18.17 7.64
CA LYS A 278 49.35 16.71 7.80
C LYS A 278 49.13 16.28 9.25
N LYS A 279 49.73 16.97 10.22
CA LYS A 279 49.50 16.70 11.65
C LYS A 279 48.04 16.91 12.03
N ILE A 280 47.41 17.99 11.57
CA ILE A 280 45.98 18.27 11.81
C ILE A 280 45.10 17.15 11.24
N LYS A 281 45.34 16.72 9.99
CA LYS A 281 44.62 15.59 9.40
C LYS A 281 44.78 14.32 10.23
N SER A 282 45.99 14.00 10.66
CA SER A 282 46.26 12.82 11.49
C SER A 282 45.51 12.86 12.82
N HIS A 283 45.47 14.03 13.49
CA HIS A 283 44.70 14.20 14.72
C HIS A 283 43.19 14.03 14.50
N LEU A 284 42.63 14.63 13.44
CA LEU A 284 41.21 14.48 13.12
C LEU A 284 40.85 13.04 12.72
N THR A 285 41.76 12.32 12.07
CA THR A 285 41.58 10.89 11.75
C THR A 285 41.51 10.04 13.02
N ASN A 286 42.21 10.41 14.09
CA ASN A 286 42.25 9.64 15.32
C ASN A 286 41.27 10.15 16.39
N ASP A 287 40.50 11.21 16.12
CA ASP A 287 39.56 11.79 17.08
C ASP A 287 38.32 10.90 17.31
N GLU A 288 38.11 10.48 18.56
CA GLU A 288 36.99 9.60 18.94
C GLU A 288 35.63 10.30 18.94
N SER A 289 35.58 11.61 19.20
CA SER A 289 34.33 12.37 19.22
C SER A 289 33.77 12.54 17.80
N LEU A 290 34.65 12.85 16.84
CA LEU A 290 34.32 12.89 15.42
C LEU A 290 33.81 11.54 14.92
N ASN A 291 34.40 10.43 15.38
CA ASN A 291 33.92 9.08 15.10
C ASN A 291 32.51 8.84 15.64
N GLY A 292 32.24 9.28 16.87
CA GLY A 292 30.93 9.15 17.51
C GLY A 292 29.83 9.94 16.79
N HIS A 293 30.12 11.17 16.36
CA HIS A 293 29.15 12.02 15.68
C HIS A 293 28.84 11.55 14.25
N LEU A 294 29.84 11.12 13.48
CA LEU A 294 29.62 10.59 12.13
C LEU A 294 28.82 9.29 12.13
N LYS A 295 29.00 8.43 13.14
CA LYS A 295 28.18 7.20 13.32
C LYS A 295 26.71 7.51 13.62
N LYS A 296 26.41 8.56 14.40
CA LYS A 296 25.02 8.98 14.67
C LYS A 296 24.35 9.53 13.41
N TRP A 297 25.08 10.31 12.63
CA TRP A 297 24.56 10.90 11.38
C TRP A 297 24.26 9.87 10.28
N ALA A 298 25.01 8.76 10.24
CA ALA A 298 24.74 7.66 9.30
C ALA A 298 23.52 6.79 9.66
N LYS A 299 22.99 6.92 10.89
CA LYS A 299 21.81 6.20 11.39
C LYS A 299 20.52 7.05 11.39
N SER A 300 20.64 8.33 11.04
CA SER A 300 19.52 9.31 10.93
C SER A 300 19.05 9.39 9.48
#